data_AF-A0A970U8C5-F1
#
_entry.id   AF-A0A970U8C5-F1
#
_cell.length_a   1.000
_cell.length_b   1.000
_cell.length_c   1.000
_cell.angle_alpha   90.00
_cell.angle_beta   90.00
_cell.angle_gamma   90.00
#
_symmetry.space_group_name_H-M   'P 1'
#
loop_
_entity.id
_entity.type
_entity.pdbx_description
1 polymer ?
#
loop_
_entity_poly.entity_id
_entity_poly.type
_entity_poly.pdbx_seq_one_letter_code
_entity_poly.pdbx_strand_id
1 'polypeptide(L)'
;MTKKGERLSVKEAIIVEGRCDRDTLSRYVNAQIIETGGFQVFSHHEIIALIRKLAVKCGVIILTDSDGAGFLIRNHLKSMISEGTVKNAYIPDIPGKEKRKNRASKEGKLGVEGMSEETILNALKMAGATFEDKSPVDRENKKKLTKASLYEFGLSGRIESNIKRKRLLKLLELPEKMSVSDMLQVINLLYDYDEFKKLLFNSHILDTDRRNDADE
;
A
#
# COMPACT_ATOMS: atom_id res chain seq x y z
N MET A 1 10.17 22.49 -11.75
CA MET A 1 8.73 22.84 -12.01
C MET A 1 8.04 21.72 -12.79
N THR A 2 7.59 20.58 -12.09
CA THR A 2 6.86 19.41 -12.63
C THR A 2 5.61 19.86 -13.41
N LYS A 3 5.57 19.82 -14.79
CA LYS A 3 4.48 19.96 -15.78
C LYS A 3 3.12 19.58 -15.18
N LYS A 4 2.19 20.42 -15.00
CA LYS A 4 0.76 20.28 -14.66
C LYS A 4 0.22 18.90 -15.06
N GLY A 5 0.17 17.96 -14.04
CA GLY A 5 -0.51 16.64 -14.18
C GLY A 5 0.48 15.48 -14.02
N GLU A 6 1.80 15.81 -13.77
CA GLU A 6 2.76 14.69 -13.64
C GLU A 6 3.04 14.43 -12.15
N ARG A 7 2.57 13.23 -11.75
CA ARG A 7 2.77 12.80 -10.34
C ARG A 7 4.24 12.37 -10.12
N LEU A 8 4.73 12.79 -8.95
CA LEU A 8 6.11 12.35 -8.61
C LEU A 8 6.10 10.89 -8.14
N SER A 9 7.06 10.21 -8.72
CA SER A 9 7.14 8.78 -8.31
C SER A 9 8.00 8.63 -7.04
N VAL A 10 7.35 7.91 -6.10
CA VAL A 10 8.08 7.63 -4.83
C VAL A 10 8.35 6.12 -4.74
N LYS A 11 9.68 5.86 -4.44
CA LYS A 11 10.08 4.45 -4.42
C LYS A 11 9.48 3.70 -3.24
N GLU A 12 9.39 4.32 -2.10
CA GLU A 12 8.88 3.62 -0.90
C GLU A 12 7.36 3.49 -0.96
N ALA A 13 6.92 2.43 -0.31
CA ALA A 13 5.46 2.43 -0.07
C ALA A 13 5.08 3.42 1.05
N ILE A 14 3.83 4.06 0.79
CA ILE A 14 3.42 5.06 1.80
C ILE A 14 2.23 4.50 2.58
N ILE A 15 2.41 4.55 3.98
CA ILE A 15 1.34 4.01 4.84
C ILE A 15 0.51 5.19 5.37
N VAL A 16 -0.82 5.05 5.12
CA VAL A 16 -1.69 6.14 5.60
C VAL A 16 -2.81 5.53 6.45
N GLU A 17 -3.56 6.42 7.17
CA GLU A 17 -4.58 5.92 8.11
C GLU A 17 -5.86 5.49 7.37
N GLY A 18 -6.19 6.31 6.37
CA GLY A 18 -7.52 5.96 5.82
C GLY A 18 -7.58 6.27 4.32
N ARG A 19 -8.76 6.08 3.84
CA ARG A 19 -9.03 6.16 2.38
C ARG A 19 -8.90 7.61 1.90
N CYS A 20 -9.41 8.54 2.69
CA CYS A 20 -9.34 9.95 2.23
C CYS A 20 -7.88 10.39 2.07
N ASP A 21 -7.01 9.93 2.99
CA ASP A 21 -5.57 10.25 2.82
C ASP A 21 -5.00 9.61 1.55
N ARG A 22 -5.38 8.40 1.33
CA ARG A 22 -4.90 7.72 0.10
C ARG A 22 -5.33 8.50 -1.15
N ASP A 23 -6.57 8.86 -1.13
CA ASP A 23 -7.06 9.55 -2.34
C ASP A 23 -6.31 10.86 -2.56
N THR A 24 -6.11 11.57 -1.50
CA THR A 24 -5.37 12.84 -1.64
C THR A 24 -3.93 12.58 -2.13
N LEU A 25 -3.29 11.57 -1.54
CA LEU A 25 -1.88 11.32 -1.92
C LEU A 25 -1.78 10.81 -3.35
N SER A 26 -2.78 10.05 -3.75
CA SER A 26 -2.66 9.42 -5.09
C SER A 26 -2.76 10.47 -6.18
N ARG A 27 -3.25 11.68 -5.79
CA ARG A 27 -3.31 12.76 -6.80
C ARG A 27 -1.92 13.39 -6.99
N TYR A 28 -1.09 13.20 -5.94
CA TYR A 28 0.16 13.99 -5.99
C TYR A 28 1.35 13.10 -6.28
N VAL A 29 1.19 11.80 -5.95
CA VAL A 29 2.42 10.99 -6.09
C VAL A 29 2.02 9.64 -6.73
N ASN A 30 2.93 9.21 -7.47
CA ASN A 30 2.82 7.81 -7.93
C ASN A 30 3.61 6.86 -7.01
N ALA A 31 2.88 6.15 -6.08
CA ALA A 31 3.49 5.22 -5.10
C ALA A 31 2.45 4.20 -4.64
N GLN A 32 3.08 3.13 -4.16
CA GLN A 32 2.16 2.22 -3.47
C GLN A 32 1.72 2.81 -2.11
N ILE A 33 0.32 2.93 -2.00
CA ILE A 33 -0.21 3.52 -0.75
C ILE A 33 -1.04 2.46 -0.02
N ILE A 34 -0.63 2.22 1.28
CA ILE A 34 -1.32 1.20 2.08
C ILE A 34 -2.08 1.90 3.22
N GLU A 35 -3.36 1.47 3.32
CA GLU A 35 -4.19 2.05 4.40
C GLU A 35 -4.18 1.11 5.62
N THR A 36 -4.16 1.83 6.73
CA THR A 36 -4.15 1.00 7.97
C THR A 36 -5.58 0.73 8.42
N GLY A 37 -6.59 1.55 7.93
CA GLY A 37 -7.98 1.41 8.39
C GLY A 37 -8.17 2.00 9.79
N GLY A 38 -7.31 2.98 10.13
CA GLY A 38 -7.38 3.57 11.50
C GLY A 38 -6.82 2.62 12.56
N PHE A 39 -7.68 2.25 13.57
CA PHE A 39 -7.18 1.45 14.70
C PHE A 39 -7.29 -0.04 14.38
N GLN A 40 -7.91 -0.28 13.24
CA GLN A 40 -8.00 -1.71 12.85
C GLN A 40 -6.61 -2.33 12.67
N VAL A 41 -5.66 -1.52 12.47
CA VAL A 41 -4.30 -2.04 12.23
C VAL A 41 -3.77 -2.73 13.49
N PHE A 42 -4.37 -2.52 14.58
CA PHE A 42 -3.88 -3.16 15.82
C PHE A 42 -4.29 -4.63 15.85
N SER A 43 -5.28 -4.92 15.12
CA SER A 43 -5.74 -6.33 15.21
C SER A 43 -5.61 -7.03 13.86
N HIS A 44 -5.14 -6.28 12.84
CA HIS A 44 -5.07 -6.92 11.51
C HIS A 44 -3.61 -7.31 11.21
N HIS A 45 -3.34 -8.58 11.37
CA HIS A 45 -1.95 -9.06 11.30
C HIS A 45 -1.48 -9.14 9.84
N GLU A 46 -2.47 -9.24 9.00
CA GLU A 46 -2.04 -9.37 7.58
C GLU A 46 -1.52 -8.03 7.04
N ILE A 47 -2.16 -6.92 7.49
CA ILE A 47 -1.66 -5.59 7.03
C ILE A 47 -0.26 -5.35 7.59
N ILE A 48 -0.05 -5.77 8.78
CA ILE A 48 1.29 -5.57 9.37
C ILE A 48 2.31 -6.44 8.64
N ALA A 49 1.87 -7.66 8.37
CA ALA A 49 2.81 -8.54 7.63
C ALA A 49 3.18 -7.92 6.27
N LEU A 50 2.15 -7.39 5.63
CA LEU A 50 2.44 -6.76 4.32
C LEU A 50 3.39 -5.57 4.49
N ILE A 51 3.18 -4.75 5.49
CA ILE A 51 4.03 -3.55 5.68
C ILE A 51 5.46 -4.01 6.00
N ARG A 52 5.62 -5.08 6.72
CA ARG A 52 6.98 -5.56 7.04
C ARG A 52 7.70 -6.03 5.77
N LYS A 53 6.94 -6.70 4.97
CA LYS A 53 7.57 -7.15 3.71
C LYS A 53 7.99 -5.97 2.84
N LEU A 54 7.14 -4.98 2.83
CA LEU A 54 7.46 -3.82 1.97
C LEU A 54 8.63 -3.02 2.56
N ALA A 55 8.62 -2.99 3.86
CA ALA A 55 9.76 -2.27 4.48
C ALA A 55 11.09 -2.87 4.06
N VAL A 56 11.17 -4.16 3.96
CA VAL A 56 12.43 -4.82 3.57
C VAL A 56 12.67 -4.64 2.07
N LYS A 57 11.60 -4.69 1.34
CA LYS A 57 11.77 -4.73 -0.14
C LYS A 57 12.06 -3.34 -0.69
N CYS A 58 11.23 -2.40 -0.31
CA CYS A 58 11.45 -1.10 -0.96
C CYS A 58 11.45 0.02 0.08
N GLY A 59 11.29 -0.29 1.27
CA GLY A 59 11.17 0.74 2.32
C GLY A 59 9.73 1.27 2.44
N VAL A 60 9.43 1.83 3.69
CA VAL A 60 8.07 2.39 3.85
C VAL A 60 8.20 3.79 4.48
N ILE A 61 7.21 4.61 4.07
CA ILE A 61 7.10 5.95 4.70
C ILE A 61 5.73 6.02 5.41
N ILE A 62 5.84 6.29 6.78
CA ILE A 62 4.58 6.43 7.52
C ILE A 62 4.14 7.89 7.51
N LEU A 63 2.94 8.09 6.95
CA LEU A 63 2.38 9.45 6.88
C LEU A 63 0.99 9.44 7.53
N THR A 64 1.04 9.85 8.83
CA THR A 64 -0.25 9.90 9.56
C THR A 64 -0.53 11.34 10.02
N ASP A 65 -1.81 11.55 10.55
CA ASP A 65 -2.21 12.90 11.03
C ASP A 65 -1.37 13.30 12.25
N SER A 66 -1.18 14.62 12.34
CA SER A 66 -0.42 15.12 13.51
C SER A 66 -1.34 15.25 14.72
N ASP A 67 -2.17 14.15 15.03
CA ASP A 67 -3.03 14.15 16.23
C ASP A 67 -2.77 12.88 17.06
N GLY A 68 -3.40 12.83 18.21
CA GLY A 68 -3.17 11.71 19.16
C GLY A 68 -3.33 10.35 18.48
N ALA A 69 -4.43 10.17 17.70
CA ALA A 69 -4.66 8.85 17.05
C ALA A 69 -3.56 8.54 16.03
N GLY A 70 -3.22 9.57 15.29
CA GLY A 70 -2.12 9.37 14.33
C GLY A 70 -0.83 8.89 15.00
N PHE A 71 -0.51 9.45 16.18
CA PHE A 71 0.75 9.09 16.85
C PHE A 71 0.68 7.65 17.39
N LEU A 72 -0.45 7.24 17.80
CA LEU A 72 -0.56 5.85 18.31
C LEU A 72 -0.35 4.86 17.16
N ILE A 73 -1.03 5.15 16.06
CA ILE A 73 -0.87 4.21 14.92
C ILE A 73 0.58 4.22 14.44
N ARG A 74 1.09 5.40 14.36
CA ARG A 74 2.50 5.50 13.93
C ARG A 74 3.42 4.70 14.85
N ASN A 75 3.31 4.88 16.16
CA ASN A 75 4.21 4.18 17.10
C ASN A 75 4.00 2.67 17.06
N HIS A 76 2.77 2.38 16.94
CA HIS A 76 2.49 0.94 16.81
C HIS A 76 3.21 0.33 15.59
N LEU A 77 3.10 0.96 14.43
CA LEU A 77 3.77 0.42 13.22
C LEU A 77 5.29 0.40 13.38
N LYS A 78 5.79 1.41 13.99
CA LYS A 78 7.25 1.43 14.18
C LYS A 78 7.71 0.27 15.06
N SER A 79 6.89 0.01 16.00
CA SER A 79 7.32 -1.06 16.94
C SER A 79 7.17 -2.44 16.29
N MET A 80 6.42 -2.53 15.26
CA MET A 80 6.17 -3.87 14.70
C MET A 80 7.13 -4.16 13.54
N ILE A 81 7.79 -3.16 13.03
CA ILE A 81 8.69 -3.40 11.90
C ILE A 81 10.12 -3.51 12.43
N SER A 82 10.60 -4.73 12.46
CA SER A 82 11.92 -4.96 13.10
C SER A 82 13.04 -4.92 12.06
N GLU A 83 12.63 -5.16 10.75
CA GLU A 83 13.66 -5.17 9.67
C GLU A 83 13.21 -4.26 8.52
N GLY A 84 14.25 -3.68 7.81
CA GLY A 84 13.94 -2.83 6.63
C GLY A 84 14.05 -1.34 6.98
N THR A 85 13.50 -0.60 5.95
CA THR A 85 13.67 0.86 6.10
C THR A 85 12.30 1.49 6.40
N VAL A 86 12.31 2.26 7.57
CA VAL A 86 11.08 3.02 7.91
C VAL A 86 11.44 4.51 8.01
N LYS A 87 10.68 5.26 7.19
CA LYS A 87 10.82 6.73 7.27
C LYS A 87 9.51 7.34 7.76
N ASN A 88 9.76 8.49 8.43
CA ASN A 88 8.54 9.13 9.00
C ASN A 88 8.35 10.54 8.40
N ALA A 89 7.10 10.61 7.91
CA ALA A 89 6.77 11.96 7.38
C ALA A 89 5.74 12.64 8.30
N TYR A 90 6.06 13.94 8.56
CA TYR A 90 5.17 14.68 9.48
C TYR A 90 4.56 15.87 8.74
N ILE A 91 3.23 15.96 8.97
CA ILE A 91 2.58 17.17 8.39
C ILE A 91 2.49 18.25 9.47
N PRO A 92 2.49 19.50 9.10
CA PRO A 92 2.42 20.59 10.10
C PRO A 92 1.06 20.62 10.81
N ASP A 93 1.11 21.25 11.99
CA ASP A 93 -0.13 21.43 12.77
C ASP A 93 -0.86 22.70 12.31
N ILE A 94 -1.91 22.47 11.45
CA ILE A 94 -2.65 23.63 10.92
C ILE A 94 -4.12 23.53 11.39
N PRO A 95 -4.57 24.65 12.13
CA PRO A 95 -5.98 24.63 12.53
C PRO A 95 -6.92 24.62 11.30
N GLY A 96 -7.93 23.78 11.47
CA GLY A 96 -8.90 23.76 10.34
C GLY A 96 -9.77 22.50 10.39
N LYS A 97 -10.68 22.47 9.40
CA LYS A 97 -11.61 21.32 9.29
C LYS A 97 -11.63 20.81 7.84
N GLU A 98 -11.51 19.57 7.78
CA GLU A 98 -11.60 19.02 6.41
C GLU A 98 -13.00 19.27 5.82
N LYS A 99 -13.03 19.52 4.53
CA LYS A 99 -14.28 19.93 3.83
C LYS A 99 -15.38 18.89 4.02
N ARG A 100 -15.04 17.67 4.01
CA ARG A 100 -16.08 16.62 4.08
C ARG A 100 -16.67 16.52 5.49
N LYS A 101 -15.94 17.03 6.53
CA LYS A 101 -16.40 16.86 7.93
C LYS A 101 -17.26 18.06 8.35
N ASN A 102 -18.28 17.70 9.11
CA ASN A 102 -19.19 18.76 9.60
C ASN A 102 -18.56 19.53 10.77
N ARG A 103 -17.68 18.76 11.52
CA ARG A 103 -16.94 19.42 12.62
C ARG A 103 -15.44 19.11 12.50
N ALA A 104 -14.74 20.15 13.18
CA ALA A 104 -13.27 19.90 13.19
C ALA A 104 -12.95 18.64 14.01
N SER A 105 -11.75 18.16 13.68
CA SER A 105 -11.31 17.02 14.52
C SER A 105 -11.18 17.42 16.00
N LYS A 106 -11.05 16.35 16.83
CA LYS A 106 -10.96 16.61 18.28
C LYS A 106 -9.88 17.64 18.61
N GLU A 107 -8.89 17.68 17.79
CA GLU A 107 -7.78 18.62 18.09
C GLU A 107 -7.88 19.86 17.20
N GLY A 108 -8.94 19.91 16.40
CA GLY A 108 -9.25 21.09 15.57
C GLY A 108 -8.22 21.34 14.47
N LYS A 109 -7.48 20.31 14.11
CA LYS A 109 -6.43 20.53 13.10
C LYS A 109 -6.76 19.76 11.82
N LEU A 110 -6.05 20.27 10.72
CA LEU A 110 -6.23 19.56 9.43
C LEU A 110 -5.43 18.24 9.41
N GLY A 111 -6.09 17.25 8.87
CA GLY A 111 -5.36 15.98 8.63
C GLY A 111 -4.68 15.97 7.25
N VAL A 112 -4.17 14.82 6.94
CA VAL A 112 -3.39 14.69 5.68
C VAL A 112 -4.28 15.06 4.49
N GLU A 113 -5.55 14.70 4.56
CA GLU A 113 -6.47 14.93 3.42
C GLU A 113 -6.64 16.44 3.15
N GLY A 114 -6.42 17.21 4.16
CA GLY A 114 -6.65 18.67 3.99
C GLY A 114 -5.36 19.40 3.63
N MET A 115 -4.27 18.64 3.42
CA MET A 115 -2.98 19.33 3.18
C MET A 115 -2.84 19.62 1.69
N SER A 116 -2.15 20.77 1.46
CA SER A 116 -1.86 21.10 0.04
C SER A 116 -0.82 20.16 -0.56
N GLU A 117 -0.84 20.10 -1.92
CA GLU A 117 0.19 19.28 -2.60
C GLU A 117 1.60 19.65 -2.13
N GLU A 118 1.87 20.93 -2.01
CA GLU A 118 3.23 21.36 -1.61
C GLU A 118 3.59 20.87 -0.20
N THR A 119 2.64 20.93 0.66
CA THR A 119 2.92 20.51 2.04
C THR A 119 3.20 19.00 2.11
N ILE A 120 2.41 18.25 1.37
CA ILE A 120 2.62 16.78 1.41
C ILE A 120 3.97 16.43 0.77
N LEU A 121 4.26 17.07 -0.34
CA LEU A 121 5.55 16.74 -1.01
C LEU A 121 6.74 17.16 -0.13
N ASN A 122 6.57 18.33 0.50
CA ASN A 122 7.66 18.76 1.40
C ASN A 122 7.82 17.77 2.57
N ALA A 123 6.67 17.33 3.11
CA ALA A 123 6.77 16.35 4.22
C ALA A 123 7.49 15.08 3.77
N LEU A 124 7.17 14.63 2.59
CA LEU A 124 7.85 13.41 2.10
C LEU A 124 9.34 13.68 1.86
N LYS A 125 9.64 14.82 1.35
CA LYS A 125 11.07 15.15 1.11
C LYS A 125 11.83 15.21 2.44
N MET A 126 11.19 15.83 3.39
CA MET A 126 11.88 15.97 4.68
C MET A 126 12.07 14.59 5.33
N ALA A 127 11.13 13.75 4.98
CA ALA A 127 11.22 12.39 5.57
C ALA A 127 12.29 11.56 4.85
N GLY A 128 12.80 12.14 3.75
CA GLY A 128 13.90 11.43 3.04
C GLY A 128 13.34 10.49 1.96
N ALA A 129 12.15 10.87 1.42
CA ALA A 129 11.60 10.00 0.37
C ALA A 129 12.50 10.03 -0.87
N THR A 130 12.58 8.84 -1.47
CA THR A 130 13.36 8.75 -2.72
C THR A 130 12.42 9.00 -3.92
N PHE A 131 12.71 10.19 -4.64
CA PHE A 131 11.84 10.53 -5.79
C PHE A 131 12.54 10.11 -7.09
N GLU A 132 11.78 9.44 -7.92
CA GLU A 132 12.37 8.95 -9.17
C GLU A 132 11.59 9.52 -10.36
N ASP A 133 12.38 9.59 -11.48
CA ASP A 133 11.78 10.09 -12.74
C ASP A 133 10.80 9.08 -13.33
N LYS A 134 10.94 7.71 -12.78
CA LYS A 134 10.00 6.66 -13.23
C LYS A 134 9.36 5.97 -12.03
N SER A 135 8.07 5.63 -12.11
CA SER A 135 7.31 4.96 -11.04
C SER A 135 8.05 3.71 -10.54
N PRO A 136 8.06 3.44 -9.04
CA PRO A 136 8.61 2.20 -8.47
C PRO A 136 8.19 0.96 -9.27
N VAL A 137 7.04 1.12 -10.07
CA VAL A 137 6.54 0.02 -10.92
C VAL A 137 7.34 -0.01 -12.24
N ASP A 138 8.18 0.94 -12.56
CA ASP A 138 8.92 0.99 -13.86
C ASP A 138 10.40 0.72 -13.62
N ARG A 139 10.79 0.18 -12.40
CA ARG A 139 12.23 -0.02 -12.13
C ARG A 139 12.66 -1.40 -12.62
N GLU A 140 13.48 -1.53 -13.79
CA GLU A 140 14.49 -2.46 -14.31
C GLU A 140 13.85 -3.41 -15.33
N ASN A 141 13.83 -3.14 -16.64
CA ASN A 141 13.63 -4.03 -17.81
C ASN A 141 13.16 -5.43 -17.40
N LYS A 142 12.49 -5.53 -16.16
CA LYS A 142 12.02 -6.87 -15.77
C LYS A 142 10.51 -6.96 -16.05
N LYS A 143 10.17 -7.78 -17.05
CA LYS A 143 8.77 -8.02 -17.45
C LYS A 143 7.83 -8.05 -16.23
N LYS A 144 6.89 -7.04 -16.09
CA LYS A 144 5.94 -6.92 -14.96
C LYS A 144 4.62 -7.61 -15.32
N LEU A 145 4.03 -7.83 -14.15
CA LEU A 145 2.67 -8.38 -14.36
C LEU A 145 1.70 -7.27 -14.76
N THR A 146 0.78 -7.64 -15.66
CA THR A 146 -0.31 -6.72 -16.06
C THR A 146 -1.65 -7.38 -15.75
N LYS A 147 -2.65 -6.55 -15.98
CA LYS A 147 -3.99 -7.16 -15.79
C LYS A 147 -4.20 -8.33 -16.75
N ALA A 148 -3.60 -8.16 -17.87
CA ALA A 148 -3.70 -9.28 -18.83
C ALA A 148 -2.99 -10.53 -18.30
N SER A 149 -1.85 -10.30 -17.64
CA SER A 149 -1.18 -11.47 -17.03
C SER A 149 -2.11 -12.16 -16.03
N LEU A 150 -2.83 -11.31 -15.20
CA LEU A 150 -3.73 -11.93 -14.21
C LEU A 150 -4.84 -12.72 -14.92
N TYR A 151 -5.32 -12.15 -15.95
CA TYR A 151 -6.33 -12.90 -16.72
C TYR A 151 -5.75 -14.21 -17.25
N GLU A 152 -4.56 -14.16 -17.74
CA GLU A 152 -3.93 -15.38 -18.29
C GLU A 152 -3.72 -16.44 -17.21
N PHE A 153 -3.52 -15.96 -16.01
CA PHE A 153 -3.27 -16.94 -14.94
C PHE A 153 -4.60 -17.36 -14.29
N GLY A 154 -5.69 -16.83 -14.78
CA GLY A 154 -7.00 -17.22 -14.23
C GLY A 154 -7.32 -16.49 -12.92
N LEU A 155 -6.58 -15.44 -12.65
CA LEU A 155 -6.79 -14.74 -11.36
C LEU A 155 -7.76 -13.57 -11.54
N SER A 156 -8.26 -13.34 -12.83
CA SER A 156 -9.30 -12.31 -13.08
C SER A 156 -10.15 -12.73 -14.27
N GLY A 157 -11.48 -12.32 -14.24
CA GLY A 157 -12.35 -12.40 -15.44
C GLY A 157 -12.81 -13.83 -15.71
N ARG A 158 -12.42 -14.80 -14.77
CA ARG A 158 -12.88 -16.19 -14.96
C ARG A 158 -13.71 -16.63 -13.75
N ILE A 159 -14.53 -17.73 -13.86
CA ILE A 159 -15.53 -18.17 -12.87
C ILE A 159 -14.83 -18.52 -11.54
N GLU A 160 -13.49 -18.92 -11.65
CA GLU A 160 -12.85 -19.36 -10.38
C GLU A 160 -11.79 -18.35 -9.94
N SER A 161 -11.81 -17.21 -10.45
CA SER A 161 -10.73 -16.24 -10.18
C SER A 161 -10.77 -15.80 -8.71
N ASN A 162 -11.97 -15.66 -8.18
CA ASN A 162 -12.04 -15.20 -6.78
C ASN A 162 -11.44 -16.23 -5.82
N ILE A 163 -11.75 -17.51 -6.06
CA ILE A 163 -11.20 -18.56 -5.16
C ILE A 163 -9.68 -18.63 -5.31
N LYS A 164 -9.19 -18.53 -6.47
CA LYS A 164 -7.72 -18.59 -6.68
C LYS A 164 -7.03 -17.37 -6.07
N ARG A 165 -7.72 -16.20 -6.14
CA ARG A 165 -7.08 -15.02 -5.52
C ARG A 165 -7.05 -15.17 -3.99
N LYS A 166 -8.14 -15.74 -3.53
CA LYS A 166 -8.14 -15.92 -2.07
C LYS A 166 -7.00 -16.86 -1.62
N ARG A 167 -6.80 -17.87 -2.32
CA ARG A 167 -5.71 -18.79 -1.98
C ARG A 167 -4.34 -18.11 -2.13
N LEU A 168 -4.30 -17.37 -3.20
CA LEU A 168 -3.01 -16.68 -3.42
C LEU A 168 -2.73 -15.70 -2.29
N LEU A 169 -3.74 -14.95 -1.90
CA LEU A 169 -3.52 -13.93 -0.85
C LEU A 169 -3.15 -14.62 0.46
N LYS A 170 -3.73 -15.70 0.70
CA LYS A 170 -3.37 -16.44 1.92
C LYS A 170 -1.93 -16.96 1.85
N LEU A 171 -1.61 -17.50 0.75
CA LEU A 171 -0.23 -18.01 0.58
C LEU A 171 0.81 -16.90 0.78
N LEU A 172 0.41 -15.71 0.30
CA LEU A 172 1.43 -14.63 0.37
C LEU A 172 1.25 -13.81 1.65
N GLU A 173 0.27 -14.29 2.49
CA GLU A 173 -0.04 -13.57 3.75
C GLU A 173 -0.39 -12.10 3.47
N LEU A 174 -1.15 -11.93 2.42
CA LEU A 174 -1.63 -10.57 2.10
C LEU A 174 -3.07 -10.41 2.57
N PRO A 175 -3.49 -9.09 2.78
CA PRO A 175 -4.89 -8.87 3.23
C PRO A 175 -5.91 -9.47 2.26
N GLU A 176 -6.96 -10.12 2.84
CA GLU A 176 -7.90 -10.93 2.04
C GLU A 176 -8.84 -10.02 1.23
N LYS A 177 -9.04 -8.83 1.70
CA LYS A 177 -10.06 -8.01 1.01
C LYS A 177 -9.37 -6.90 0.19
N MET A 178 -8.24 -7.24 -0.37
CA MET A 178 -7.57 -6.23 -1.21
C MET A 178 -8.16 -6.25 -2.62
N SER A 179 -8.22 -5.02 -3.19
CA SER A 179 -8.70 -4.99 -4.60
C SER A 179 -7.69 -5.66 -5.54
N VAL A 180 -8.17 -6.03 -6.73
CA VAL A 180 -7.30 -6.73 -7.71
C VAL A 180 -6.15 -5.78 -8.13
N SER A 181 -6.51 -4.56 -8.25
CA SER A 181 -5.46 -3.59 -8.66
C SER A 181 -4.38 -3.45 -7.58
N ASP A 182 -4.79 -3.35 -6.32
CA ASP A 182 -3.79 -3.26 -5.23
C ASP A 182 -2.94 -4.53 -5.14
N MET A 183 -3.70 -5.63 -5.30
CA MET A 183 -2.94 -6.90 -5.27
C MET A 183 -1.86 -6.92 -6.36
N LEU A 184 -2.20 -6.54 -7.57
CA LEU A 184 -1.21 -6.53 -8.68
C LEU A 184 -0.03 -5.61 -8.35
N GLN A 185 -0.39 -4.44 -7.84
CA GLN A 185 0.70 -3.49 -7.54
C GLN A 185 1.65 -4.06 -6.48
N VAL A 186 1.08 -4.68 -5.48
CA VAL A 186 1.94 -5.22 -4.40
C VAL A 186 2.78 -6.39 -4.93
N ILE A 187 2.15 -7.20 -5.72
CA ILE A 187 2.92 -8.35 -6.27
C ILE A 187 4.09 -7.83 -7.13
N ASN A 188 3.82 -6.81 -7.89
CA ASN A 188 4.90 -6.28 -8.76
C ASN A 188 6.01 -5.65 -7.93
N LEU A 189 5.64 -5.35 -6.69
CA LEU A 189 6.74 -4.85 -5.81
C LEU A 189 7.55 -6.00 -5.23
N LEU A 190 6.87 -7.06 -5.09
CA LEU A 190 7.55 -8.14 -4.34
C LEU A 190 8.21 -9.11 -5.32
N TYR A 191 7.65 -9.20 -6.56
CA TYR A 191 8.14 -10.25 -7.47
C TYR A 191 8.22 -9.69 -8.89
N ASP A 192 9.16 -10.29 -9.59
CA ASP A 192 9.03 -10.03 -11.05
C ASP A 192 8.19 -11.14 -11.71
N TYR A 193 7.95 -10.91 -13.09
CA TYR A 193 7.02 -11.82 -13.79
C TYR A 193 7.44 -13.28 -13.63
N ASP A 194 8.71 -13.57 -13.88
CA ASP A 194 9.14 -15.00 -13.86
C ASP A 194 9.07 -15.56 -12.43
N GLU A 195 9.45 -14.73 -11.47
CA GLU A 195 9.40 -15.23 -10.07
C GLU A 195 7.95 -15.56 -9.69
N PHE A 196 7.10 -14.63 -10.14
CA PHE A 196 5.70 -14.86 -9.75
C PHE A 196 5.14 -16.09 -10.46
N LYS A 197 5.43 -16.20 -11.69
CA LYS A 197 4.98 -17.40 -12.43
C LYS A 197 5.49 -18.69 -11.77
N LYS A 198 6.70 -18.71 -11.45
CA LYS A 198 7.24 -19.92 -10.78
C LYS A 198 6.51 -20.18 -9.47
N LEU A 199 6.25 -19.13 -8.72
CA LEU A 199 5.50 -19.28 -7.46
C LEU A 199 4.12 -19.91 -7.70
N LEU A 200 3.49 -19.42 -8.78
CA LEU A 200 2.14 -19.97 -9.04
C LEU A 200 2.21 -21.45 -9.44
N PHE A 201 3.21 -21.76 -10.19
CA PHE A 201 3.33 -23.15 -10.66
C PHE A 201 3.69 -24.07 -9.49
N ASN A 202 4.52 -23.63 -8.57
CA ASN A 202 4.98 -24.52 -7.49
C ASN A 202 3.91 -24.66 -6.39
N SER A 203 3.03 -23.71 -6.36
CA SER A 203 2.06 -23.73 -5.24
C SER A 203 0.76 -24.41 -5.69
N HIS A 204 0.71 -24.81 -6.96
CA HIS A 204 -0.45 -25.51 -7.55
C HIS A 204 -1.76 -24.76 -7.26
N ILE A 205 -1.73 -23.41 -7.04
CA ILE A 205 -2.92 -22.61 -6.66
C ILE A 205 -3.86 -22.50 -7.86
N LEU A 206 -3.20 -22.82 -9.07
CA LEU A 206 -4.07 -22.64 -10.26
C LEU A 206 -4.76 -23.96 -10.61
N ASP A 207 -4.56 -25.02 -9.78
CA ASP A 207 -5.20 -26.32 -10.12
C ASP A 207 -6.64 -26.32 -9.59
N THR A 208 -7.65 -26.44 -10.41
CA THR A 208 -9.11 -26.37 -10.16
C THR A 208 -9.61 -27.71 -9.63
N ASP A 209 -8.60 -28.72 -9.17
CA ASP A 209 -9.18 -30.05 -8.88
C ASP A 209 -8.70 -30.53 -7.51
N ARG A 210 -8.51 -29.68 -6.45
CA ARG A 210 -8.37 -30.48 -5.20
C ARG A 210 -9.43 -30.02 -4.20
N ARG A 211 -10.73 -30.29 -4.42
CA ARG A 211 -11.73 -30.57 -3.37
C ARG A 211 -11.08 -30.79 -2.00
N ASN A 212 -10.88 -29.76 -1.15
CA ASN A 212 -11.09 -29.82 0.31
C ASN A 212 -11.19 -31.25 0.83
N ASP A 213 -10.18 -32.08 0.62
CA ASP A 213 -10.15 -33.24 1.53
C ASP A 213 -9.31 -32.91 2.76
N ALA A 214 -9.66 -31.91 3.56
CA ALA A 214 -9.17 -32.19 4.93
C ALA A 214 -10.08 -31.49 5.94
N ASP A 215 -11.35 -31.78 5.94
CA ASP A 215 -11.99 -31.81 7.28
C ASP A 215 -12.71 -33.13 7.49
N GLU A 216 -11.94 -34.27 7.60
CA GLU A 216 -12.43 -35.29 8.57
C GLU A 216 -11.63 -35.21 9.87
#